data_AF-A0A7J4N5T1-F1
#
_entry.id   AF-A0A7J4N5T1-F1
#
_cell.length_a   1.000
_cell.length_b   1.000
_cell.length_c   1.000
_cell.angle_alpha   90.00
_cell.angle_beta   90.00
_cell.angle_gamma   90.00
#
_symmetry.space_group_name_H-M   'P 1'
#
loop_
_entity.id
_entity.type
_entity.pdbx_description
1 polymer ?
#
loop_
_entity_poly.entity_id
_entity_poly.type
_entity_poly.pdbx_seq_one_letter_code
_entity_poly.pdbx_strand_id
1 'polypeptide(L)'
;ETLKIGNNGSVTVDFINYAGGLNLGEDPEKTLPTYSADFSAILLLNPEFVLLDGYYAGSADDFKAMINDDDVVVYKLNKSWNSYCPDATEGLWTVACLFYPDYFEGELPVDIGGAEDDQDNTMIYAVVGIVVIVVAIAAVLLMRRKD
;
A
#
# COMPACT_ATOMS: atom_id res chain seq x y z
N GLU A 1 4.94 -22.86 -1.06
CA GLU A 1 3.61 -22.28 -0.82
C GLU A 1 3.25 -21.41 -2.02
N THR A 2 1.97 -21.37 -2.39
CA THR A 2 1.49 -20.58 -3.52
C THR A 2 0.70 -19.41 -2.98
N LEU A 3 1.05 -18.20 -3.40
CA LEU A 3 0.41 -16.96 -3.01
C LEU A 3 -0.31 -16.32 -4.19
N LYS A 4 -1.23 -15.40 -3.91
CA LYS A 4 -1.82 -14.54 -4.93
C LYS A 4 -1.05 -13.22 -4.98
N ILE A 5 -0.57 -12.86 -6.16
CA ILE A 5 0.11 -11.60 -6.43
C ILE A 5 -0.89 -10.65 -7.09
N GLY A 6 -0.85 -9.38 -6.68
CA GLY A 6 -1.62 -8.30 -7.32
C GLY A 6 -1.08 -7.97 -8.70
N ASN A 7 -1.98 -7.82 -9.66
CA ASN A 7 -1.68 -7.44 -11.03
C ASN A 7 -2.57 -6.26 -11.48
N ASN A 8 -2.36 -5.78 -12.70
CA ASN A 8 -3.15 -4.69 -13.28
C ASN A 8 -4.66 -4.88 -13.08
N GLY A 9 -5.33 -3.83 -12.60
CA GLY A 9 -6.75 -3.85 -12.21
C GLY A 9 -7.02 -4.16 -10.74
N SER A 10 -5.99 -4.42 -9.93
CA SER A 10 -6.09 -4.46 -8.47
C SER A 10 -5.99 -3.06 -7.86
N VAL A 11 -6.84 -2.77 -6.87
CA VAL A 11 -6.85 -1.48 -6.15
C VAL A 11 -5.48 -1.19 -5.50
N THR A 12 -4.86 -2.21 -4.91
CA THR A 12 -3.52 -2.08 -4.31
C THR A 12 -2.44 -1.75 -5.34
N VAL A 13 -2.53 -2.34 -6.54
CA VAL A 13 -1.59 -2.04 -7.63
C VAL A 13 -1.77 -0.61 -8.11
N ASP A 14 -3.01 -0.13 -8.15
CA ASP A 14 -3.29 1.26 -8.47
C ASP A 14 -2.75 2.21 -7.38
N PHE A 15 -2.79 1.84 -6.09
CA PHE A 15 -2.12 2.62 -5.05
C PHE A 15 -0.61 2.71 -5.26
N ILE A 16 0.05 1.60 -5.57
CA ILE A 16 1.49 1.57 -5.87
C ILE A 16 1.79 2.53 -7.03
N ASN A 17 1.04 2.41 -8.13
CA ASN A 17 1.27 3.21 -9.34
C ASN A 17 1.00 4.70 -9.10
N TYR A 18 -0.09 5.05 -8.41
CA TYR A 18 -0.44 6.45 -8.13
C TYR A 18 0.49 7.10 -7.11
N ALA A 19 1.02 6.32 -6.16
CA ALA A 19 2.09 6.77 -5.26
C ALA A 19 3.44 6.93 -5.99
N GLY A 20 3.56 6.47 -7.24
CA GLY A 20 4.79 6.56 -8.03
C GLY A 20 5.77 5.42 -7.77
N GLY A 21 5.31 4.30 -7.22
CA GLY A 21 6.08 3.06 -7.12
C GLY A 21 6.00 2.19 -8.38
N LEU A 22 6.74 1.08 -8.36
CA LEU A 22 6.76 0.08 -9.43
C LEU A 22 6.25 -1.27 -8.89
N ASN A 23 5.21 -1.84 -9.50
CA ASN A 23 4.74 -3.18 -9.16
C ASN A 23 5.66 -4.24 -9.79
N LEU A 24 6.61 -4.77 -9.03
CA LEU A 24 7.49 -5.85 -9.49
C LEU A 24 6.76 -7.17 -9.78
N GLY A 25 5.56 -7.34 -9.20
CA GLY A 25 4.70 -8.50 -9.42
C GLY A 25 3.77 -8.38 -10.62
N GLU A 26 3.97 -7.42 -11.52
CA GLU A 26 3.16 -7.33 -12.74
C GLU A 26 3.50 -8.49 -13.70
N ASP A 27 2.46 -9.17 -14.18
CA ASP A 27 2.57 -10.16 -15.26
C ASP A 27 1.62 -9.75 -16.40
N PRO A 28 2.16 -9.24 -17.53
CA PRO A 28 1.35 -8.73 -18.63
C PRO A 28 0.58 -9.83 -19.36
N GLU A 29 0.96 -11.10 -19.19
CA GLU A 29 0.25 -12.25 -19.77
C GLU A 29 -0.98 -12.64 -18.94
N LYS A 30 -1.16 -12.07 -17.75
CA LYS A 30 -2.32 -12.32 -16.88
C LYS A 30 -3.33 -11.18 -17.01
N THR A 31 -4.56 -11.53 -17.36
CA THR A 31 -5.66 -10.56 -17.53
C THR A 31 -6.47 -10.34 -16.26
N LEU A 32 -6.25 -11.13 -15.21
CA LEU A 32 -6.96 -11.00 -13.94
C LEU A 32 -6.21 -10.07 -12.98
N PRO A 33 -6.91 -9.33 -12.11
CA PRO A 33 -6.30 -8.46 -11.09
C PRO A 33 -5.40 -9.17 -10.08
N THR A 34 -5.47 -10.50 -10.00
CA THR A 34 -4.54 -11.31 -9.23
C THR A 34 -4.22 -12.59 -9.98
N TYR A 35 -3.04 -13.15 -9.74
CA TYR A 35 -2.67 -14.48 -10.24
C TYR A 35 -1.90 -15.25 -9.17
N SER A 36 -1.91 -16.58 -9.29
CA SER A 36 -1.19 -17.45 -8.37
C SER A 36 0.25 -17.65 -8.81
N ALA A 37 1.18 -17.56 -7.86
CA ALA A 37 2.59 -17.78 -8.07
C ALA A 37 3.23 -18.44 -6.85
N ASP A 38 4.36 -19.12 -7.07
CA ASP A 38 5.12 -19.72 -5.98
C ASP A 38 5.83 -18.64 -5.16
N PHE A 39 5.87 -18.84 -3.84
CA PHE A 39 6.50 -17.91 -2.91
C PHE A 39 7.97 -17.63 -3.27
N SER A 40 8.71 -18.64 -3.72
CA SER A 40 10.10 -18.46 -4.18
C SER A 40 10.22 -17.55 -5.40
N ALA A 41 9.23 -17.53 -6.29
CA ALA A 41 9.22 -16.62 -7.43
C ALA A 41 9.07 -15.16 -6.98
N ILE A 42 8.33 -14.91 -5.89
CA ILE A 42 8.18 -13.58 -5.29
C ILE A 42 9.50 -13.11 -4.69
N LEU A 43 10.20 -13.99 -3.96
CA LEU A 43 11.50 -13.67 -3.36
C LEU A 43 12.54 -13.29 -4.43
N LEU A 44 12.51 -13.95 -5.59
CA LEU A 44 13.41 -13.64 -6.70
C LEU A 44 13.18 -12.28 -7.35
N LEU A 45 12.01 -11.64 -7.13
CA LEU A 45 11.76 -10.28 -7.57
C LEU A 45 12.57 -9.24 -6.77
N ASN A 46 13.13 -9.64 -5.62
CA ASN A 46 13.90 -8.78 -4.73
C ASN A 46 13.18 -7.44 -4.41
N PRO A 47 11.95 -7.49 -3.87
CA PRO A 47 11.18 -6.29 -3.60
C PRO A 47 11.72 -5.50 -2.40
N GLU A 48 11.68 -4.18 -2.48
CA GLU A 48 11.93 -3.31 -1.32
C GLU A 48 10.74 -3.30 -0.36
N PHE A 49 9.52 -3.36 -0.91
CA PHE A 49 8.27 -3.36 -0.15
C PHE A 49 7.38 -4.54 -0.55
N VAL A 50 6.74 -5.17 0.44
CA VAL A 50 5.65 -6.12 0.25
C VAL A 50 4.40 -5.56 0.93
N LEU A 51 3.41 -5.19 0.11
CA LEU A 51 2.10 -4.76 0.57
C LEU A 51 1.18 -5.98 0.66
N LEU A 52 0.90 -6.44 1.89
CA LEU A 52 -0.01 -7.55 2.12
C LEU A 52 -1.46 -7.07 2.07
N ASP A 53 -2.29 -7.84 1.36
CA ASP A 53 -3.74 -7.63 1.34
C ASP A 53 -4.31 -7.71 2.76
N GLY A 54 -5.21 -6.79 3.12
CA GLY A 54 -5.79 -6.75 4.46
C GLY A 54 -6.57 -8.00 4.85
N TYR A 55 -7.09 -8.76 3.87
CA TYR A 55 -7.75 -10.05 4.06
C TYR A 55 -6.77 -11.21 4.22
N TYR A 56 -5.45 -11.00 4.09
CA TYR A 56 -4.46 -12.02 4.44
C TYR A 56 -4.64 -12.45 5.91
N ALA A 57 -4.62 -13.77 6.14
CA ALA A 57 -4.95 -14.32 7.45
C ALA A 57 -3.87 -14.08 8.50
N GLY A 58 -2.59 -14.09 8.10
CA GLY A 58 -1.45 -13.84 8.99
C GLY A 58 -1.20 -12.35 9.24
N SER A 59 -0.25 -12.05 10.13
CA SER A 59 0.25 -10.69 10.35
C SER A 59 1.37 -10.31 9.35
N ALA A 60 1.75 -9.03 9.34
CA ALA A 60 2.93 -8.59 8.60
C ALA A 60 4.21 -9.24 9.15
N ASP A 61 4.31 -9.38 10.48
CA ASP A 61 5.47 -9.99 11.15
C ASP A 61 5.61 -11.48 10.80
N ASP A 62 4.49 -12.21 10.75
CA ASP A 62 4.50 -13.63 10.34
C ASP A 62 5.03 -13.76 8.90
N PHE A 63 4.58 -12.88 8.00
CA PHE A 63 5.01 -12.92 6.61
C PHE A 63 6.47 -12.47 6.45
N LYS A 64 6.90 -11.45 7.20
CA LYS A 64 8.30 -11.00 7.25
C LYS A 64 9.22 -12.13 7.71
N ALA A 65 8.81 -12.90 8.71
CA ALA A 65 9.54 -14.09 9.15
C ALA A 65 9.63 -15.18 8.06
N MET A 66 8.62 -15.29 7.18
CA MET A 66 8.68 -16.20 6.02
C MET A 66 9.65 -15.72 4.93
N ILE A 67 9.74 -14.42 4.69
CA ILE A 67 10.70 -13.83 3.75
C ILE A 67 12.13 -14.03 4.27
N ASN A 68 12.33 -13.84 5.58
CA ASN A 68 13.63 -13.95 6.25
C ASN A 68 14.70 -13.04 5.60
N ASP A 69 14.30 -11.82 5.29
CA ASP A 69 15.15 -10.75 4.79
C ASP A 69 14.74 -9.47 5.52
N ASP A 70 15.68 -8.88 6.27
CA ASP A 70 15.44 -7.69 7.09
C ASP A 70 15.31 -6.41 6.26
N ASP A 71 15.81 -6.38 5.03
CA ASP A 71 15.78 -5.21 4.16
C ASP A 71 14.40 -5.00 3.50
N VAL A 72 13.57 -6.07 3.41
CA VAL A 72 12.25 -6.00 2.77
C VAL A 72 11.17 -5.46 3.71
N VAL A 73 10.67 -4.25 3.52
CA VAL A 73 9.58 -3.72 4.36
C VAL A 73 8.27 -4.43 4.05
N VAL A 74 7.67 -5.08 5.04
CA VAL A 74 6.35 -5.72 4.89
C VAL A 74 5.31 -4.87 5.60
N TYR A 75 4.27 -4.47 4.88
CA TYR A 75 3.16 -3.70 5.45
C TYR A 75 1.82 -4.34 5.09
N LYS A 76 0.96 -4.55 6.08
CA LYS A 76 -0.39 -5.08 5.88
C LYS A 76 -1.38 -3.94 5.73
N LEU A 77 -2.07 -3.92 4.59
CA LEU A 77 -3.07 -2.89 4.28
C LEU A 77 -4.34 -3.10 5.10
N ASN A 78 -5.09 -2.02 5.35
CA ASN A 78 -6.42 -2.15 5.94
C ASN A 78 -7.39 -2.81 4.95
N LYS A 79 -8.26 -3.70 5.45
CA LYS A 79 -9.30 -4.37 4.67
C LYS A 79 -10.25 -3.39 3.98
N SER A 80 -10.55 -2.24 4.61
CA SER A 80 -11.49 -1.24 4.07
C SER A 80 -10.98 -0.59 2.77
N TRP A 81 -9.66 -0.59 2.55
CA TRP A 81 -9.03 0.07 1.40
C TRP A 81 -9.09 -0.75 0.11
N ASN A 82 -9.60 -1.99 0.14
CA ASN A 82 -9.62 -2.88 -1.02
C ASN A 82 -10.77 -2.58 -2.02
N SER A 83 -11.32 -1.37 -1.98
CA SER A 83 -12.39 -0.90 -2.87
C SER A 83 -12.26 0.60 -3.11
N TYR A 84 -12.78 1.10 -4.24
CA TYR A 84 -12.77 2.54 -4.56
C TYR A 84 -13.82 3.33 -3.76
N CYS A 85 -13.68 3.33 -2.44
CA CYS A 85 -14.46 4.14 -1.50
C CYS A 85 -13.60 5.32 -0.97
N PRO A 86 -14.19 6.30 -0.27
CA PRO A 86 -13.41 7.40 0.32
C PRO A 86 -12.20 6.95 1.15
N ASP A 87 -12.33 5.82 1.87
CA ASP A 87 -11.27 5.23 2.70
C ASP A 87 -10.05 4.77 1.86
N ALA A 88 -10.21 4.51 0.56
CA ALA A 88 -9.09 4.20 -0.34
C ALA A 88 -8.06 5.33 -0.43
N THR A 89 -8.48 6.56 -0.14
CA THR A 89 -7.59 7.72 -0.07
C THR A 89 -6.56 7.56 1.05
N GLU A 90 -6.96 6.96 2.18
CA GLU A 90 -6.05 6.66 3.29
C GLU A 90 -5.07 5.55 2.90
N GLY A 91 -5.53 4.55 2.14
CA GLY A 91 -4.68 3.51 1.58
C GLY A 91 -3.61 4.08 0.64
N LEU A 92 -4.01 4.94 -0.30
CA LEU A 92 -3.06 5.62 -1.20
C LEU A 92 -2.08 6.50 -0.42
N TRP A 93 -2.57 7.28 0.55
CA TRP A 93 -1.72 8.12 1.39
C TRP A 93 -0.69 7.30 2.18
N THR A 94 -1.12 6.18 2.76
CA THR A 94 -0.26 5.25 3.50
C THR A 94 0.86 4.71 2.62
N VAL A 95 0.54 4.26 1.40
CA VAL A 95 1.54 3.79 0.43
C VAL A 95 2.52 4.90 0.05
N ALA A 96 2.05 6.14 -0.12
CA ALA A 96 2.91 7.28 -0.40
C ALA A 96 3.87 7.59 0.77
N CYS A 97 3.38 7.58 2.02
CA CYS A 97 4.22 7.74 3.21
C CYS A 97 5.25 6.64 3.36
N LEU A 98 4.91 5.39 3.00
CA LEU A 98 5.84 4.27 3.03
C LEU A 98 6.97 4.45 2.01
N PHE A 99 6.65 4.86 0.78
CA PHE A 99 7.64 4.97 -0.29
C PHE A 99 8.51 6.23 -0.17
N TYR A 100 7.96 7.32 0.39
CA TYR A 100 8.61 8.62 0.41
C TYR A 100 8.48 9.29 1.79
N PRO A 101 9.00 8.67 2.86
CA PRO A 101 8.86 9.17 4.23
C PRO A 101 9.47 10.56 4.44
N ASP A 102 10.47 10.93 3.64
CA ASP A 102 11.09 12.27 3.68
C ASP A 102 10.21 13.39 3.08
N TYR A 103 9.19 13.02 2.29
CA TYR A 103 8.32 13.96 1.58
C TYR A 103 6.91 14.01 2.15
N PHE A 104 6.46 12.91 2.76
CA PHE A 104 5.13 12.82 3.36
C PHE A 104 5.28 12.57 4.86
N GLU A 105 5.02 13.62 5.64
CA GLU A 105 4.91 13.51 7.09
C GLU A 105 3.48 13.06 7.45
N GLY A 106 3.36 11.87 8.02
CA GLY A 106 2.09 11.35 8.53
C GLY A 106 2.32 10.06 9.33
N GLU A 107 1.62 9.90 10.45
CA GLU A 107 1.58 8.61 11.13
C GLU A 107 0.94 7.58 10.19
N LEU A 108 1.66 6.49 9.91
CA LEU A 108 1.05 5.35 9.23
C LEU A 108 -0.14 4.89 10.06
N PRO A 109 -1.34 4.69 9.47
CA PRO A 109 -2.48 4.20 10.21
C PRO A 109 -2.08 2.91 10.93
N VAL A 110 -2.20 2.93 12.26
CA VAL A 110 -1.86 1.78 13.09
C VAL A 110 -2.90 0.69 12.79
N ASP A 111 -2.44 -0.54 12.58
CA ASP A 111 -3.30 -1.71 12.39
C ASP A 111 -4.21 -1.86 13.62
N ILE A 112 -5.45 -1.38 13.55
CA ILE A 112 -6.49 -1.72 14.54
C ILE A 112 -7.03 -3.10 14.19
N GLY A 113 -6.12 -4.08 14.20
CA GLY A 113 -6.42 -5.50 14.20
C GLY A 113 -6.90 -5.91 15.58
N GLY A 114 -8.16 -5.58 15.91
CA GLY A 114 -8.88 -6.13 17.05
C GLY A 114 -9.08 -5.16 18.22
N ALA A 115 -10.09 -4.30 18.11
CA ALA A 115 -10.85 -3.87 19.27
C ALA A 115 -12.29 -3.62 18.83
N GLU A 116 -13.20 -4.30 19.51
CA GLU A 116 -14.64 -4.06 19.45
C GLU A 116 -14.95 -2.59 19.77
N ASP A 117 -16.00 -2.08 19.12
CA ASP A 117 -16.92 -1.03 19.56
C ASP A 117 -16.48 -0.22 20.79
N ASP A 118 -16.01 1.03 20.59
CA ASP A 118 -16.48 2.13 21.44
C ASP A 118 -16.18 3.50 20.82
N GLN A 119 -17.14 4.38 21.06
CA GLN A 119 -17.31 5.72 20.49
C GLN A 119 -16.22 6.74 20.89
N ASP A 120 -16.26 7.86 20.16
CA ASP A 120 -15.70 9.19 20.47
C ASP A 120 -14.23 9.48 20.07
N ASN A 121 -14.05 10.01 18.85
CA ASN A 121 -13.38 11.30 18.57
C ASN A 121 -13.20 11.61 17.06
N THR A 122 -14.25 11.49 16.24
CA THR A 122 -14.20 11.71 14.76
C THR A 122 -14.18 13.20 14.33
N MET A 123 -13.58 14.10 15.11
CA MET A 123 -13.52 15.53 14.76
C MET A 123 -12.11 16.06 15.03
N ILE A 124 -11.26 16.10 13.99
CA ILE A 124 -10.24 17.16 13.68
C ILE A 124 -9.28 16.81 12.52
N TYR A 125 -9.24 15.59 11.95
CA TYR A 125 -8.23 15.28 10.91
C TYR A 125 -8.60 15.56 9.44
N ALA A 126 -9.86 15.79 9.11
CA ALA A 126 -10.29 15.94 7.70
C ALA A 126 -9.78 17.22 6.99
N VAL A 127 -9.43 18.28 7.75
CA VAL A 127 -9.03 19.57 7.15
C VAL A 127 -7.54 19.63 6.81
N VAL A 128 -6.69 18.93 7.59
CA VAL A 128 -5.24 18.95 7.37
C VAL A 128 -4.87 18.12 6.13
N GLY A 129 -5.53 16.98 5.90
CA GLY A 129 -5.24 16.10 4.76
C GLY A 129 -5.46 16.76 3.39
N ILE A 130 -6.50 17.58 3.23
CA ILE A 130 -6.82 18.23 1.95
C ILE A 130 -5.73 19.21 1.51
N VAL A 131 -5.12 19.94 2.45
CA VAL A 131 -4.08 20.94 2.12
C VAL A 131 -2.80 20.25 1.66
N VAL A 132 -2.42 19.14 2.28
CA VAL A 132 -1.18 18.42 1.93
C VAL A 132 -1.29 17.74 0.57
N ILE A 133 -2.45 17.15 0.24
CA ILE A 133 -2.69 16.52 -1.07
C ILE A 133 -2.58 17.53 -2.21
N VAL A 134 -3.12 18.74 -2.05
CA VAL A 134 -3.02 19.81 -3.06
C VAL A 134 -1.56 20.24 -3.27
N VAL A 135 -0.78 20.33 -2.20
CA VAL A 135 0.65 20.69 -2.27
C VAL A 135 1.47 19.59 -2.94
N ALA A 136 1.21 18.32 -2.62
CA ALA A 136 1.89 17.18 -3.22
C ALA A 136 1.61 17.04 -4.71
N ILE A 137 0.34 17.15 -5.12
CA ILE A 137 -0.04 17.11 -6.55
C ILE A 137 0.58 18.30 -7.29
N ALA A 138 0.59 19.49 -6.69
CA ALA A 138 1.25 20.66 -7.28
C ALA A 138 2.76 20.46 -7.44
N ALA A 139 3.44 19.86 -6.45
CA ALA A 139 4.87 19.57 -6.51
C ALA A 139 5.20 18.55 -7.62
N VAL A 140 4.45 17.45 -7.70
CA VAL A 140 4.62 16.41 -8.74
C VAL A 140 4.36 17.00 -10.14
N LEU A 141 3.30 17.79 -10.32
CA LEU A 141 3.01 18.44 -11.60
C LEU A 141 4.05 19.47 -12.02
N LEU A 142 4.65 20.18 -11.06
CA LEU A 142 5.72 21.14 -11.33
C LEU A 142 7.03 20.45 -11.69
N MET A 143 7.36 19.32 -11.06
CA MET A 143 8.55 18.54 -11.41
C MET A 143 8.43 17.93 -12.82
N ARG A 144 7.25 17.40 -13.19
CA ARG A 144 7.01 16.82 -14.53
C ARG A 144 7.01 17.83 -15.68
N ARG A 145 6.93 19.14 -15.41
CA ARG A 145 7.00 20.20 -16.42
C ARG A 145 8.43 20.68 -16.71
N LYS A 146 9.39 20.26 -15.90
CA LYS A 146 10.77 20.74 -15.97
C LYS A 146 11.68 19.83 -16.82
N ASP A 147 11.15 18.69 -17.27
CA ASP A 147 11.68 17.83 -18.33
C ASP A 147 10.97 18.13 -19.66
#